data_AF-U6DTT6-F1
#
_entry.id   AF-U6DTT6-F1
#
_cell.length_a   1.000
_cell.length_b   1.000
_cell.length_c   1.000
_cell.angle_alpha   90.00
_cell.angle_beta   90.00
_cell.angle_gamma   90.00
#
_symmetry.space_group_name_H-M   'P 1'
#
loop_
_entity.id
_entity.type
_entity.pdbx_description
1 polymer ?
#
loop_
_entity_poly.entity_id
_entity_poly.type
_entity_poly.pdbx_seq_one_letter_code
_entity_poly.pdbx_strand_id
1 'polypeptide(L)'
;GTGKHKLLSTGPTEPWSIREKLCLASSVMRSGDQNWVSVSRAIKPFAEPGRPPDWFSQKHCASQYSELLETTETPKRKRGEKGEVVETVEDVIVRKLTAERVEELKKVIKETQEKYRRLKRDAELIQAGHMDSRLDELCNDIVM
;
A
#
# COMPACT_ATOMS: atom_id res chain seq x y z
N GLY A 1 -14.22 32.13 20.81
CA GLY A 1 -12.89 32.23 20.18
C GLY A 1 -12.34 30.83 20.00
N THR A 2 -12.21 30.40 18.76
CA THR A 2 -11.72 29.06 18.36
C THR A 2 -10.21 28.94 18.60
N GLY A 3 -9.81 28.27 19.68
CA GLY A 3 -8.42 27.93 19.97
C GLY A 3 -8.02 26.64 19.26
N LYS A 4 -7.18 26.79 18.24
CA LYS A 4 -6.61 25.73 17.40
C LYS A 4 -5.69 24.83 18.23
N HIS A 5 -6.10 23.58 18.51
CA HIS A 5 -5.16 22.53 18.90
C HIS A 5 -4.47 21.99 17.65
N LYS A 6 -3.40 22.67 17.22
CA LYS A 6 -2.48 22.17 16.20
C LYS A 6 -1.58 21.13 16.88
N LEU A 7 -2.03 19.88 16.94
CA LEU A 7 -1.14 18.75 17.21
C LEU A 7 -0.20 18.63 16.00
N LEU A 8 1.00 19.17 16.16
CA LEU A 8 2.13 18.91 15.29
C LEU A 8 2.45 17.42 15.40
N SER A 9 2.21 16.65 14.34
CA SER A 9 2.67 15.27 14.29
C SER A 9 4.17 15.27 14.03
N THR A 10 4.89 14.80 15.04
CA THR A 10 6.34 14.61 15.10
C THR A 10 6.80 13.45 14.21
N GLY A 11 7.80 13.70 13.37
CA GLY A 11 8.50 12.72 12.52
C GLY A 11 7.97 12.63 11.09
N PRO A 12 8.77 12.15 10.11
CA PRO A 12 8.23 11.73 8.82
C PRO A 12 7.28 10.57 9.09
N THR A 13 5.98 10.85 9.18
CA THR A 13 4.97 9.79 9.18
C THR A 13 5.12 9.06 7.86
N GLU A 14 5.61 7.83 7.93
CA GLU A 14 5.75 6.93 6.80
C GLU A 14 4.46 6.97 5.96
N PRO A 15 4.52 7.11 4.63
CA PRO A 15 3.30 7.26 3.84
C PRO A 15 2.43 6.00 3.92
N TRP A 16 1.12 6.17 3.70
CA TRP A 16 0.21 5.04 3.52
C TRP A 16 0.61 4.25 2.26
N SER A 17 0.63 2.93 2.36
CA SER A 17 0.93 2.06 1.23
C SER A 17 -0.20 2.08 0.20
N ILE A 18 0.07 1.60 -1.03
CA ILE A 18 -0.95 1.47 -2.08
C ILE A 18 -2.10 0.59 -1.59
N ARG A 19 -1.79 -0.49 -0.87
CA ARG A 19 -2.78 -1.38 -0.26
C ARG A 19 -3.67 -0.63 0.74
N GLU A 20 -3.09 0.14 1.65
CA GLU A 20 -3.85 0.86 2.67
C GLU A 20 -4.74 1.94 2.04
N LYS A 21 -4.22 2.69 1.07
CA LYS A 21 -5.00 3.68 0.28
C LYS A 21 -6.14 3.02 -0.49
N LEU A 22 -5.89 1.87 -1.12
CA LEU A 22 -6.91 1.11 -1.86
C LEU A 22 -8.01 0.59 -0.93
N CYS A 23 -7.64 0.07 0.25
CA CYS A 23 -8.60 -0.37 1.26
C CYS A 23 -9.48 0.79 1.75
N LEU A 24 -8.90 1.97 1.98
CA LEU A 24 -9.64 3.19 2.34
C LEU A 24 -10.65 3.57 1.25
N ALA A 25 -10.19 3.76 0.01
CA ALA A 25 -11.05 4.17 -1.09
C ALA A 25 -12.17 3.15 -1.38
N SER A 26 -11.83 1.85 -1.37
CA SER A 26 -12.80 0.78 -1.59
C SER A 26 -13.83 0.68 -0.45
N SER A 27 -13.44 1.04 0.78
CA SER A 27 -14.34 1.04 1.94
C SER A 27 -15.34 2.20 1.85
N VAL A 28 -14.88 3.41 1.50
CA VAL A 28 -15.75 4.58 1.29
C VAL A 28 -16.76 4.33 0.15
N MET A 29 -16.28 3.81 -0.99
CA MET A 29 -17.15 3.48 -2.12
C MET A 29 -18.24 2.45 -1.74
N ARG A 30 -17.92 1.50 -0.85
CA ARG A 30 -18.85 0.46 -0.40
C ARG A 30 -19.87 0.96 0.61
N SER A 31 -19.46 1.83 1.54
CA SER A 31 -20.39 2.43 2.50
C SER A 31 -21.38 3.36 1.82
N GLY A 32 -21.02 3.92 0.65
CA GLY A 32 -21.84 4.89 -0.08
C GLY A 32 -21.90 6.26 0.60
N ASP A 33 -21.14 6.43 1.67
CA ASP A 33 -21.01 7.64 2.47
C ASP A 33 -19.60 7.75 3.10
N GLN A 34 -19.28 8.93 3.61
CA GLN A 34 -18.04 9.21 4.35
C GLN A 34 -18.20 8.94 5.85
N ASN A 35 -18.81 7.81 6.23
CA ASN A 35 -18.90 7.40 7.63
C ASN A 35 -17.55 6.89 8.13
N TRP A 36 -16.71 7.83 8.57
CA TRP A 36 -15.34 7.54 9.00
C TRP A 36 -15.24 6.54 10.16
N VAL A 37 -16.28 6.38 10.98
CA VAL A 37 -16.34 5.35 12.03
C VAL A 37 -16.38 3.96 11.42
N SER A 38 -17.29 3.75 10.46
CA SER A 38 -17.46 2.48 9.76
C SER A 38 -16.22 2.16 8.92
N VAL A 39 -15.77 3.14 8.14
CA VAL A 39 -14.59 3.02 7.26
C VAL A 39 -13.34 2.63 8.04
N SER A 40 -13.04 3.35 9.14
CA SER A 40 -11.90 3.08 10.02
C SER A 40 -11.90 1.64 10.54
N ARG A 41 -13.06 1.15 11.02
CA ARG A 41 -13.20 -0.22 11.51
C ARG A 41 -12.99 -1.25 10.41
N ALA A 42 -13.56 -1.00 9.23
CA ALA A 42 -13.47 -1.91 8.09
C ALA A 42 -12.03 -2.07 7.57
N ILE A 43 -11.23 -0.99 7.61
CA ILE A 43 -9.86 -1.04 7.09
C ILE A 43 -8.82 -1.48 8.12
N LYS A 44 -9.17 -1.52 9.41
CA LYS A 44 -8.26 -1.89 10.50
C LYS A 44 -7.49 -3.20 10.29
N PRO A 45 -8.11 -4.29 9.78
CA PRO A 45 -7.40 -5.54 9.51
C PRO A 45 -6.34 -5.47 8.41
N PHE A 46 -6.28 -4.38 7.63
CA PHE A 46 -5.35 -4.21 6.52
C PHE A 46 -4.14 -3.34 6.86
N ALA A 47 -3.97 -2.98 8.14
CA ALA A 47 -2.79 -2.24 8.59
C ALA A 47 -1.53 -3.06 8.35
N GLU A 48 -0.50 -2.41 7.81
CA GLU A 48 0.81 -3.06 7.68
C GLU A 48 1.44 -3.32 9.08
N PRO A 49 2.37 -4.28 9.19
CA PRO A 49 3.07 -4.52 10.45
C PRO A 49 3.80 -3.26 10.94
N GLY A 50 3.74 -2.98 12.25
CA GLY A 50 4.42 -1.83 12.86
C GLY A 50 3.64 -0.52 12.81
N ARG A 51 2.44 -0.48 12.19
CA ARG A 51 1.57 0.71 12.23
C ARG A 51 1.08 1.00 13.66
N PRO A 52 0.99 2.28 14.07
CA PRO A 52 0.50 2.64 15.40
C PRO A 52 -1.01 2.33 15.57
N PRO A 53 -1.52 2.17 16.81
CA PRO A 53 -2.92 1.79 17.04
C PRO A 53 -3.97 2.75 16.47
N ASP A 54 -3.62 4.03 16.34
CA ASP A 54 -4.44 5.12 15.81
C ASP A 54 -4.16 5.42 14.33
N TRP A 55 -3.39 4.56 13.65
CA TRP A 55 -3.03 4.71 12.24
C TRP A 55 -4.24 4.99 11.35
N PHE A 56 -5.30 4.20 11.53
CA PHE A 56 -6.58 4.37 10.85
C PHE A 56 -7.62 5.05 11.71
N SER A 57 -7.24 6.04 12.51
CA SER A 57 -8.22 6.90 13.19
C SER A 57 -9.19 7.52 12.16
N GLN A 58 -10.41 7.86 12.59
CA GLN A 58 -11.41 8.51 11.73
C GLN A 58 -10.83 9.77 11.06
N LYS A 59 -10.05 10.54 11.83
CA LYS A 59 -9.35 11.75 11.35
C LYS A 59 -8.32 11.42 10.27
N HIS A 60 -7.50 10.39 10.46
CA HIS A 60 -6.51 9.98 9.47
C HIS A 60 -7.16 9.44 8.19
N CYS A 61 -8.22 8.63 8.32
CA CYS A 61 -8.99 8.16 7.17
C CYS A 61 -9.58 9.32 6.37
N ALA A 62 -10.23 10.27 7.05
CA ALA A 62 -10.79 11.46 6.41
C ALA A 62 -9.72 12.29 5.68
N SER A 63 -8.61 12.58 6.37
CA SER A 63 -7.50 13.36 5.79
C SER A 63 -6.90 12.66 4.58
N GLN A 64 -6.65 11.35 4.68
CA GLN A 64 -6.05 10.58 3.59
C GLN A 64 -6.97 10.46 2.38
N TYR A 65 -8.29 10.34 2.60
CA TYR A 65 -9.25 10.29 1.51
C TYR A 65 -9.39 11.66 0.82
N SER A 66 -9.40 12.76 1.57
CA SER A 66 -9.37 14.11 0.99
C SER A 66 -8.16 14.31 0.08
N GLU A 67 -6.97 13.85 0.49
CA GLU A 67 -5.76 13.90 -0.34
C GLU A 67 -5.91 13.08 -1.64
N LEU A 68 -6.56 11.92 -1.59
CA LEU A 68 -6.85 11.11 -2.78
C LEU A 68 -7.80 11.83 -3.74
N LEU A 69 -8.81 12.53 -3.22
CA LEU A 69 -9.73 13.33 -4.04
C LEU A 69 -9.02 14.53 -4.69
N GLU A 70 -8.15 15.22 -3.96
CA GLU A 70 -7.41 16.39 -4.45
C GLU A 70 -6.37 16.03 -5.53
N THR A 71 -5.72 14.87 -5.39
CA THR A 71 -4.66 14.41 -6.30
C THR A 71 -5.17 13.63 -7.51
N THR A 72 -6.46 13.28 -7.52
CA THR A 72 -7.07 12.57 -8.64
C THR A 72 -7.74 13.54 -9.59
N GLU A 73 -7.29 13.54 -10.85
CA GLU A 73 -7.91 14.35 -11.90
C GLU A 73 -9.37 13.94 -12.10
N THR A 74 -10.28 14.91 -11.96
CA THR A 74 -11.70 14.67 -12.21
C THR A 74 -11.94 14.43 -13.71
N PRO A 75 -12.65 13.36 -14.11
CA PRO A 75 -13.00 13.15 -15.49
C PRO A 75 -13.77 14.37 -16.01
N LYS A 76 -13.24 15.05 -17.03
CA LYS A 76 -13.97 16.13 -17.69
C LYS A 76 -15.25 15.54 -18.27
N ARG A 77 -16.41 16.00 -17.76
CA ARG A 77 -17.74 15.65 -18.28
C ARG A 77 -17.75 15.82 -19.80
N LYS A 78 -17.83 14.72 -20.55
CA LYS A 78 -18.25 14.78 -21.95
C LYS A 78 -19.74 15.12 -21.96
N ARG A 79 -20.08 16.26 -22.57
CA ARG A 79 -21.47 16.69 -22.74
C ARG A 79 -22.10 15.81 -23.82
N GLY A 80 -22.78 14.74 -23.40
CA GLY A 80 -23.81 14.07 -24.20
C GLY A 80 -23.62 12.57 -24.37
N GLU A 81 -24.37 11.80 -23.58
CA GLU A 81 -25.28 10.74 -24.04
C GLU A 81 -26.28 10.47 -22.91
N LYS A 82 -27.58 10.44 -23.23
CA LYS A 82 -28.65 10.19 -22.25
C LYS A 82 -28.54 8.74 -21.78
N GLY A 83 -28.10 8.53 -20.54
CA GLY A 83 -28.14 7.22 -19.87
C GLY A 83 -26.77 6.63 -19.49
N GLU A 84 -25.66 7.30 -19.80
CA GLU A 84 -24.34 6.84 -19.37
C GLU A 84 -24.14 7.15 -17.88
N VAL A 85 -23.82 6.12 -17.08
CA VAL A 85 -23.38 6.30 -15.69
C VAL A 85 -22.03 7.01 -15.77
N VAL A 86 -22.03 8.31 -15.44
CA VAL A 86 -20.79 9.08 -15.38
C VAL A 86 -19.94 8.50 -14.27
N GLU A 87 -18.79 7.97 -14.67
CA GLU A 87 -17.75 7.52 -13.76
C GLU A 87 -17.42 8.63 -12.74
N THR A 88 -17.56 8.29 -11.46
CA THR A 88 -17.29 9.22 -10.38
C THR A 88 -15.79 9.33 -10.13
N VAL A 89 -15.36 10.38 -9.44
CA VAL A 89 -13.97 10.53 -9.01
C VAL A 89 -13.56 9.37 -8.09
N GLU A 90 -14.49 8.84 -7.30
CA GLU A 90 -14.27 7.69 -6.42
C GLU A 90 -13.96 6.42 -7.23
N ASP A 91 -14.68 6.20 -8.33
CA ASP A 91 -14.41 5.09 -9.26
C ASP A 91 -12.99 5.21 -9.85
N VAL A 92 -12.58 6.41 -10.26
CA VAL A 92 -11.23 6.67 -10.80
C VAL A 92 -10.15 6.36 -9.76
N ILE A 93 -10.33 6.80 -8.51
CA ILE A 93 -9.39 6.52 -7.41
C ILE A 93 -9.23 5.02 -7.24
N VAL A 94 -10.34 4.29 -7.08
CA VAL A 94 -10.31 2.84 -6.85
C VAL A 94 -9.67 2.11 -8.03
N ARG A 95 -10.00 2.46 -9.28
CA ARG A 95 -9.41 1.85 -10.48
C ARG A 95 -7.90 2.08 -10.56
N LYS A 96 -7.45 3.32 -10.33
CA LYS A 96 -6.03 3.68 -10.37
C LYS A 96 -5.24 2.91 -9.30
N LEU A 97 -5.69 2.96 -8.05
CA LEU A 97 -5.04 2.24 -6.95
C LEU A 97 -5.08 0.72 -7.14
N THR A 98 -6.13 0.18 -7.75
CA THR A 98 -6.21 -1.24 -8.11
C THR A 98 -5.14 -1.61 -9.13
N ALA A 99 -4.98 -0.81 -10.20
CA ALA A 99 -3.95 -1.03 -11.20
C ALA A 99 -2.54 -0.94 -10.60
N GLU A 100 -2.28 0.08 -9.77
CA GLU A 100 -1.02 0.23 -9.05
C GLU A 100 -0.74 -0.96 -8.12
N ARG A 101 -1.75 -1.45 -7.39
CA ARG A 101 -1.59 -2.61 -6.50
C ARG A 101 -1.31 -3.90 -7.27
N VAL A 102 -1.96 -4.09 -8.41
CA VAL A 102 -1.70 -5.23 -9.29
C VAL A 102 -0.25 -5.21 -9.78
N GLU A 103 0.25 -4.05 -10.19
CA GLU A 103 1.63 -3.94 -10.66
C GLU A 103 2.66 -4.15 -9.53
N GLU A 104 2.40 -3.60 -8.35
CA GLU A 104 3.19 -3.85 -7.15
C GLU A 104 3.26 -5.35 -6.82
N LEU A 105 2.12 -6.06 -6.85
CA LEU A 105 2.08 -7.50 -6.60
C LEU A 105 2.83 -8.30 -7.67
N LYS A 106 2.71 -7.94 -8.95
CA LYS A 106 3.48 -8.57 -10.04
C LYS A 106 4.97 -8.42 -9.82
N LYS A 107 5.43 -7.23 -9.42
CA LYS A 107 6.83 -6.98 -9.09
C LYS A 107 7.31 -7.86 -7.93
N VAL A 108 6.56 -7.90 -6.83
CA VAL A 108 6.89 -8.75 -5.66
C VAL A 108 6.97 -10.23 -6.03
N ILE A 109 6.04 -10.73 -6.85
CA ILE A 109 6.05 -12.12 -7.32
C ILE A 109 7.33 -12.39 -8.12
N LYS A 110 7.67 -11.52 -9.08
CA LYS A 110 8.86 -11.68 -9.92
C LYS A 110 10.14 -11.69 -9.08
N GLU A 111 10.30 -10.73 -8.19
CA GLU A 111 11.47 -10.61 -7.31
C GLU A 111 11.60 -11.82 -6.38
N THR A 112 10.48 -12.30 -5.83
CA THR A 112 10.44 -13.50 -4.97
C THR A 112 10.84 -14.75 -5.76
N GLN A 113 10.35 -14.91 -6.99
CA GLN A 113 10.73 -16.04 -7.87
C GLN A 113 12.21 -15.99 -8.26
N GLU A 114 12.76 -14.80 -8.54
CA GLU A 114 14.19 -14.62 -8.83
C GLU A 114 15.06 -14.95 -7.62
N LYS A 115 14.66 -14.48 -6.42
CA LYS A 115 15.33 -14.80 -5.16
C LYS A 115 15.28 -16.31 -4.88
N TYR A 116 14.12 -16.95 -5.03
CA TYR A 116 13.99 -18.39 -4.86
C TYR A 116 14.89 -19.17 -5.81
N ARG A 117 14.91 -18.83 -7.11
CA ARG A 117 15.77 -19.49 -8.11
C ARG A 117 17.25 -19.36 -7.76
N ARG A 118 17.68 -18.20 -7.25
CA ARG A 118 19.05 -17.99 -6.79
C ARG A 118 19.35 -18.88 -5.59
N LEU A 119 18.56 -18.77 -4.52
CA LEU A 119 18.76 -19.53 -3.29
C LEU A 119 18.72 -21.05 -3.53
N LYS A 120 17.84 -21.53 -4.41
CA LYS A 120 17.78 -22.95 -4.78
C LYS A 120 19.08 -23.40 -5.44
N ARG A 121 19.59 -22.63 -6.40
CA ARG A 121 20.88 -22.93 -7.05
C ARG A 121 22.02 -22.94 -6.05
N ASP A 122 22.07 -21.94 -5.17
CA ASP A 122 23.10 -21.84 -4.14
C ASP A 122 23.02 -23.06 -3.19
N ALA A 123 21.82 -23.46 -2.78
CA ALA A 123 21.62 -24.66 -1.97
C ALA A 123 22.05 -25.96 -2.68
N GLU A 124 21.78 -26.10 -3.98
CA GLU A 124 22.22 -27.25 -4.79
C GLU A 124 23.75 -27.31 -4.89
N LEU A 125 24.43 -26.17 -5.10
CA LEU A 125 25.89 -26.10 -5.13
C LEU A 125 26.52 -26.46 -3.79
N ILE A 126 25.93 -26.00 -2.68
CA ILE A 126 26.37 -26.36 -1.33
C ILE A 126 26.18 -27.87 -1.10
N GLN A 127 25.02 -28.42 -1.43
CA GLN A 127 24.73 -29.85 -1.22
C GLN A 127 25.61 -30.76 -2.07
N ALA A 128 26.03 -30.32 -3.26
CA ALA A 128 26.96 -31.06 -4.12
C ALA A 128 28.43 -30.96 -3.67
N GLY A 129 28.73 -30.22 -2.59
CA GLY A 129 30.09 -29.98 -2.11
C GLY A 129 30.91 -29.03 -2.99
N HIS A 130 30.28 -28.36 -3.98
CA HIS A 130 30.97 -27.45 -4.89
C HIS A 130 31.41 -26.14 -4.23
N MET A 131 30.95 -25.87 -3.01
CA MET A 131 31.34 -24.70 -2.23
C MET A 131 32.32 -25.04 -1.09
N ASP A 132 32.67 -26.30 -0.89
CA ASP A 132 33.50 -26.75 0.25
C ASP A 132 34.93 -26.19 0.19
N SER A 133 35.47 -25.97 -1.00
CA SER A 133 36.81 -25.38 -1.17
C SER A 133 36.88 -23.90 -0.77
N ARG A 134 35.73 -23.23 -0.61
CA ARG A 134 35.63 -21.82 -0.22
C ARG A 134 35.19 -21.65 1.23
N LEU A 135 35.06 -22.75 1.99
CA LEU A 135 34.53 -22.73 3.35
C LEU A 135 35.42 -21.90 4.29
N ASP A 136 36.74 -22.03 4.16
CA ASP A 136 37.72 -21.27 4.97
C ASP A 136 37.61 -19.76 4.71
N GLU A 137 37.44 -19.35 3.45
CA GLU A 137 37.22 -17.93 3.09
C GLU A 137 35.91 -17.40 3.70
N LEU A 138 34.81 -18.15 3.54
CA LEU A 138 33.50 -17.78 4.06
C LEU A 138 33.47 -17.69 5.60
N CYS A 139 34.17 -18.58 6.31
CA CYS A 139 34.30 -18.53 7.76
C CYS A 139 35.06 -17.27 8.22
N ASN A 140 36.14 -16.90 7.53
CA ASN A 140 36.92 -15.71 7.86
C ASN A 140 36.10 -14.42 7.69
N ASP A 141 35.21 -14.36 6.69
CA ASP A 141 34.32 -13.21 6.45
C ASP A 141 33.23 -13.02 7.53
N ILE A 142 32.87 -14.08 8.27
CA ILE A 142 31.85 -14.03 9.35
C ILE A 142 32.46 -13.62 10.70
N VAL A 143 33.74 -13.90 10.91
CA VAL A 143 34.44 -13.67 12.20
C VAL A 143 34.98 -12.24 12.32
N MET A 144 34.96 -11.46 11.24
CA MET A 144 35.31 -10.03 11.18
C MET A 144 34.09 -9.12 11.35
#